data_AF-A0AAD4TDH6-F1
#
_entry.id   AF-A0AAD4TDH6-F1
#
_cell.length_a   1.000
_cell.length_b   1.000
_cell.length_c   1.000
_cell.angle_alpha   90.00
_cell.angle_beta   90.00
_cell.angle_gamma   90.00
#
_symmetry.space_group_name_H-M   'P 1'
#
loop_
_entity.id
_entity.type
_entity.pdbx_description
1 polymer ?
#
loop_
_entity_poly.entity_id
_entity_poly.type
_entity_poly.pdbx_seq_one_letter_code
_entity_poly.pdbx_strand_id
1 'polypeptide(L)'
;MGDVEMGVNQEFSETANLNSTGGNGEREGHSYTTQQLEIEVLVGNIKKIKEMVESNKNLTRLSDGEIPIATAANFAPRNVKKDIVKYLYSVMRGNPDDPSVFSGDSGCRIICSVIGTGFYDIALDMINLYPDLALVRKDGHCALEMMARSPNAFLSESQLSFWDHFIYSLAGIDVGNKISRNEEAVRLVNCIFEKIKSMSNEDIEKYFNAEGEANILNIAITTGTTGFLIECLRNFPGLVWIPLGDQGLNIFSIAIMRRQENIFNLVCHKDGFQKKMVAIKDNFGNTILHLAALWHIPHKTNQGSVDIKIQRKLGSFTALQIQRELQWFQEVESLLPLENITTTNIDKWTPQELFDLHHRQPIADAEKWTKDTAQSGTLVSALIVTVAFASTFTVPGGNFSDNSDIDKRGIPIFLHKTAFTVFIVANAMALFSSISSLLLFMGLQTSQFEDHDYLRFIPKRLIMSFTTLFISIISLMVAFCATLHIILGSRFTWLPTLLSIAASVPVGLFIWSQLSLFVKMVVSTYGRSIFRKGQH
;
A
#
# COMPACT_ATOMS: atom_id res chain seq x y z
N MET A 1 17.55 -5.79 12.09
CA MET A 1 18.83 -6.38 11.66
C MET A 1 19.49 -5.30 10.83
N GLY A 2 20.24 -4.41 11.48
CA GLY A 2 20.72 -3.16 10.87
C GLY A 2 22.05 -2.70 11.45
N ASP A 3 22.41 -3.15 12.65
CA ASP A 3 23.67 -2.77 13.30
C ASP A 3 24.77 -3.85 13.27
N VAL A 4 24.57 -4.91 12.47
CA VAL A 4 25.62 -5.93 12.21
C VAL A 4 26.25 -5.75 10.80
N GLU A 5 25.61 -4.98 9.92
CA GLU A 5 26.06 -4.74 8.53
C GLU A 5 27.28 -3.81 8.40
N MET A 6 27.61 -2.99 9.41
CA MET A 6 28.78 -2.12 9.34
C MET A 6 30.07 -2.75 9.88
N GLY A 7 30.00 -3.76 10.76
CA GLY A 7 31.19 -4.44 11.28
C GLY A 7 31.79 -5.45 10.29
N VAL A 8 30.94 -6.15 9.54
CA VAL A 8 31.38 -7.21 8.62
C VAL A 8 31.96 -6.63 7.31
N ASN A 9 31.45 -5.50 6.83
CA ASN A 9 31.95 -4.87 5.59
C ASN A 9 33.38 -4.30 5.73
N GLN A 10 33.83 -4.00 6.95
CA GLN A 10 35.17 -3.44 7.18
C GLN A 10 36.24 -4.55 7.31
N GLU A 11 35.91 -5.67 7.96
CA GLU A 11 36.82 -6.84 8.05
C GLU A 11 36.99 -7.61 6.72
N PHE A 12 35.96 -7.64 5.86
CA PHE A 12 36.06 -8.25 4.53
C PHE A 12 36.72 -7.34 3.48
N SER A 13 36.72 -6.01 3.70
CA SER A 13 37.46 -5.07 2.85
C SER A 13 38.98 -5.15 3.07
N GLU A 14 39.44 -5.45 4.28
CA GLU A 14 40.88 -5.54 4.57
C GLU A 14 41.50 -6.85 4.06
N THR A 15 40.72 -7.94 3.99
CA THR A 15 41.18 -9.21 3.41
C THR A 15 41.23 -9.20 1.88
N ALA A 16 40.50 -8.30 1.21
CA ALA A 16 40.52 -8.14 -0.25
C ALA A 16 41.76 -7.37 -0.77
N ASN A 17 42.40 -6.54 0.06
CA ASN A 17 43.52 -5.68 -0.36
C ASN A 17 44.92 -6.29 -0.21
N LEU A 18 45.05 -7.48 0.37
CA LEU A 18 46.37 -8.11 0.59
C LEU A 18 46.84 -9.03 -0.55
N ASN A 19 46.01 -9.29 -1.57
CA ASN A 19 46.36 -10.22 -2.66
C ASN A 19 46.63 -9.57 -4.03
N SER A 20 46.81 -8.25 -4.11
CA SER A 20 47.09 -7.57 -5.39
C SER A 20 48.49 -6.95 -5.45
N THR A 21 49.55 -7.75 -5.40
CA THR A 21 50.83 -7.38 -6.04
C THR A 21 51.59 -8.63 -6.51
N GLY A 22 51.81 -8.72 -7.82
CA GLY A 22 52.95 -9.46 -8.38
C GLY A 22 52.64 -10.61 -9.36
N GLY A 23 52.80 -10.34 -10.66
CA GLY A 23 53.69 -11.13 -11.52
C GLY A 23 53.12 -12.32 -12.30
N ASN A 24 52.98 -12.11 -13.62
CA ASN A 24 53.29 -13.03 -14.73
C ASN A 24 52.92 -14.53 -14.62
N GLY A 25 51.92 -14.91 -15.43
CA GLY A 25 52.11 -15.89 -16.49
C GLY A 25 52.55 -17.30 -16.09
N GLU A 26 51.66 -18.06 -15.46
CA GLU A 26 51.67 -19.52 -15.52
C GLU A 26 50.23 -20.03 -15.44
N ARG A 27 49.88 -20.96 -16.34
CA ARG A 27 48.61 -21.70 -16.31
C ARG A 27 48.64 -22.65 -15.13
N GLU A 28 48.40 -22.15 -13.93
CA GLU A 28 48.14 -23.00 -12.77
C GLU A 28 46.64 -23.33 -12.74
N GLY A 29 46.33 -24.63 -12.80
CA GLY A 29 44.98 -25.13 -12.61
C GLY A 29 44.52 -24.88 -11.18
N HIS A 30 44.02 -23.68 -10.90
CA HIS A 30 43.32 -23.42 -9.65
C HIS A 30 42.01 -24.21 -9.66
N SER A 31 41.97 -25.25 -8.82
CA SER A 31 40.73 -25.94 -8.48
C SER A 31 39.82 -24.95 -7.76
N TYR A 32 38.98 -24.24 -8.52
CA TYR A 32 37.95 -23.37 -7.98
C TYR A 32 37.10 -24.14 -6.96
N THR A 33 36.79 -23.52 -5.83
CA THR A 33 35.93 -24.11 -4.79
C THR A 33 34.48 -23.61 -4.94
N THR A 34 33.52 -24.38 -4.43
CA THR A 34 32.10 -24.02 -4.43
C THR A 34 31.81 -22.73 -3.65
N GLN A 35 32.52 -22.51 -2.55
CA GLN A 35 32.44 -21.26 -1.76
C GLN A 35 32.89 -20.04 -2.57
N GLN A 36 33.89 -20.21 -3.45
CA GLN A 36 34.34 -19.12 -4.30
C GLN A 36 33.28 -18.74 -5.34
N LEU A 37 32.51 -19.72 -5.84
CA LEU A 37 31.38 -19.46 -6.74
C LEU A 37 30.26 -18.69 -6.02
N GLU A 38 29.95 -19.05 -4.78
CA GLU A 38 28.94 -18.35 -3.97
C GLU A 38 29.32 -16.89 -3.74
N ILE A 39 30.57 -16.60 -3.40
CA ILE A 39 31.08 -15.24 -3.23
C ILE A 39 30.89 -14.43 -4.53
N GLU A 40 31.25 -14.99 -5.69
CA GLU A 40 31.10 -14.30 -6.96
C GLU A 40 29.63 -14.08 -7.36
N VAL A 41 28.73 -14.99 -6.98
CA VAL A 41 27.26 -14.84 -7.13
C VAL A 41 26.73 -13.69 -6.27
N LEU A 42 27.21 -13.56 -5.03
CA LEU A 42 26.87 -12.46 -4.12
C LEU A 42 27.38 -11.12 -4.64
N VAL A 43 28.60 -11.09 -5.18
CA VAL A 43 29.20 -9.90 -5.80
C VAL A 43 28.50 -9.55 -7.13
N GLY A 44 27.92 -10.54 -7.83
CA GLY A 44 27.23 -10.36 -9.10
C GLY A 44 28.14 -10.33 -10.33
N ASN A 45 29.35 -10.88 -10.24
CA ASN A 45 30.31 -10.87 -11.34
C ASN A 45 30.05 -12.00 -12.34
N ILE A 46 29.09 -11.77 -13.26
CA ILE A 46 28.67 -12.80 -14.22
C ILE A 46 29.80 -13.35 -15.12
N LYS A 47 30.83 -12.55 -15.43
CA LYS A 47 31.95 -13.01 -16.28
C LYS A 47 32.79 -14.06 -15.56
N LYS A 48 33.14 -13.79 -14.30
CA LYS A 48 33.92 -14.71 -13.48
C LYS A 48 33.12 -15.97 -13.13
N ILE A 49 31.81 -15.83 -12.89
CA ILE A 49 30.89 -16.97 -12.74
C ILE A 49 30.92 -17.86 -13.99
N LYS A 50 30.90 -17.28 -15.20
CA LYS A 50 30.97 -18.04 -16.45
C LYS A 50 32.28 -18.80 -16.57
N GLU A 51 33.41 -18.12 -16.37
CA GLU A 51 34.76 -18.72 -16.45
C GLU A 51 34.94 -19.89 -15.47
N MET A 52 34.48 -19.73 -14.24
CA MET A 52 34.57 -20.77 -13.21
C MET A 52 33.72 -22.00 -13.55
N VAL A 53 32.49 -21.79 -14.00
CA VAL A 53 31.54 -22.86 -14.34
C VAL A 53 31.93 -23.58 -15.64
N GLU A 54 32.52 -22.87 -16.61
CA GLU A 54 33.09 -23.46 -17.82
C GLU A 54 34.33 -24.33 -17.51
N SER A 55 35.14 -23.90 -16.55
CA SER A 55 36.34 -24.62 -16.11
C SER A 55 36.02 -25.89 -15.32
N ASN A 56 34.97 -25.89 -14.50
CA ASN A 56 34.54 -27.05 -13.75
C ASN A 56 33.01 -27.12 -13.61
N LYS A 57 32.38 -27.92 -14.48
CA LYS A 57 30.93 -28.14 -14.48
C LYS A 57 30.39 -28.79 -13.20
N ASN A 58 31.24 -29.45 -12.40
CA ASN A 58 30.82 -30.04 -11.13
C ASN A 58 30.66 -29.00 -10.00
N LEU A 59 31.06 -27.74 -10.20
CA LEU A 59 30.84 -26.65 -9.24
C LEU A 59 29.36 -26.27 -9.08
N THR A 60 28.49 -26.76 -9.96
CA THR A 60 27.04 -26.67 -9.78
C THR A 60 26.51 -27.65 -8.72
N ARG A 61 27.37 -28.52 -8.15
CA ARG A 61 27.07 -29.40 -7.03
C ARG A 61 27.67 -28.83 -5.75
N LEU A 62 26.83 -28.54 -4.78
CA LEU A 62 27.26 -28.12 -3.45
C LEU A 62 27.21 -29.32 -2.50
N SER A 63 28.35 -29.59 -1.87
CA SER A 63 28.52 -30.62 -0.83
C SER A 63 27.86 -30.25 0.52
N ASP A 64 27.41 -28.99 0.69
CA ASP A 64 26.85 -28.46 1.95
C ASP A 64 25.36 -28.07 1.89
N GLY A 65 24.62 -28.50 0.86
CA GLY A 65 23.15 -28.39 0.86
C GLY A 65 22.57 -27.02 0.46
N GLU A 66 23.37 -26.04 0.04
CA GLU A 66 22.88 -24.88 -0.73
C GLU A 66 22.92 -25.17 -2.25
N ILE A 67 22.22 -24.41 -3.08
CA ILE A 67 22.16 -24.65 -4.54
C ILE A 67 22.48 -23.33 -5.25
N PRO A 68 23.44 -23.26 -6.19
CA PRO A 68 23.92 -21.98 -6.71
C PRO A 68 22.82 -21.16 -7.41
N ILE A 69 21.85 -21.81 -8.06
CA ILE A 69 20.68 -21.12 -8.63
C ILE A 69 19.81 -20.49 -7.54
N ALA A 70 19.55 -21.21 -6.44
CA ALA A 70 18.75 -20.70 -5.33
C ALA A 70 19.46 -19.53 -4.62
N THR A 71 20.78 -19.66 -4.40
CA THR A 71 21.63 -18.60 -3.84
C THR A 71 21.64 -17.36 -4.75
N ALA A 72 21.77 -17.55 -6.07
CA ALA A 72 21.68 -16.45 -7.03
C ALA A 72 20.31 -15.77 -7.03
N ALA A 73 19.22 -16.55 -7.00
CA ALA A 73 17.87 -16.02 -6.93
C ALA A 73 17.67 -15.19 -5.65
N ASN A 74 18.13 -15.67 -4.50
CA ASN A 74 17.93 -15.00 -3.22
C ASN A 74 18.83 -13.76 -3.07
N PHE A 75 20.13 -13.89 -3.36
CA PHE A 75 21.14 -12.92 -2.89
C PHE A 75 21.84 -12.11 -3.98
N ALA A 76 21.75 -12.48 -5.27
CA ALA A 76 22.46 -11.74 -6.31
C ALA A 76 21.97 -10.28 -6.46
N PRO A 77 22.80 -9.35 -6.95
CA PRO A 77 22.39 -7.96 -7.16
C PRO A 77 21.26 -7.81 -8.19
N ARG A 78 20.25 -6.96 -7.90
CA ARG A 78 18.99 -6.86 -8.68
C ARG A 78 19.17 -6.67 -10.19
N ASN A 79 20.20 -5.93 -10.60
CA ASN A 79 20.50 -5.58 -11.99
C ASN A 79 21.05 -6.74 -12.82
N VAL A 80 21.74 -7.71 -12.20
CA VAL A 80 22.36 -8.86 -12.87
C VAL A 80 21.74 -10.20 -12.49
N LYS A 81 20.85 -10.20 -11.48
CA LYS A 81 20.19 -11.39 -10.92
C LYS A 81 19.54 -12.28 -11.99
N LYS A 82 18.76 -11.69 -12.91
CA LYS A 82 18.07 -12.46 -13.96
C LYS A 82 19.06 -13.16 -14.89
N ASP A 83 20.13 -12.48 -15.27
CA ASP A 83 21.15 -13.01 -16.18
C ASP A 83 21.95 -14.15 -15.55
N ILE A 84 22.31 -14.00 -14.27
CA ILE A 84 23.02 -15.02 -13.50
C ILE A 84 22.13 -16.26 -13.33
N VAL A 85 20.87 -16.09 -12.92
CA VAL A 85 19.91 -17.20 -12.76
C VAL A 85 19.68 -17.91 -14.09
N LYS A 86 19.50 -17.17 -15.19
CA LYS A 86 19.31 -17.73 -16.53
C LYS A 86 20.55 -18.51 -17.00
N TYR A 87 21.75 -17.99 -16.75
CA TYR A 87 22.99 -18.68 -17.10
C TYR A 87 23.15 -19.98 -16.31
N LEU A 88 23.06 -19.92 -14.97
CA LEU A 88 23.19 -21.10 -14.13
C LEU A 88 22.13 -22.16 -14.47
N TYR A 89 20.90 -21.74 -14.76
CA TYR A 89 19.86 -22.65 -15.27
C TYR A 89 20.23 -23.31 -16.60
N SER A 90 20.76 -22.55 -17.57
CA SER A 90 21.14 -23.09 -18.87
C SER A 90 22.26 -24.14 -18.78
N VAL A 91 23.21 -23.95 -17.86
CA VAL A 91 24.29 -24.91 -17.61
C VAL A 91 23.76 -26.18 -16.93
N MET A 92 22.89 -26.01 -15.94
CA MET A 92 22.36 -27.13 -15.16
C MET A 92 21.32 -27.96 -15.91
N ARG A 93 20.57 -27.36 -16.86
CA ARG A 93 19.58 -28.05 -17.71
C ARG A 93 20.22 -29.00 -18.73
N GLY A 94 21.47 -28.76 -19.12
CA GLY A 94 22.13 -29.46 -20.23
C GLY A 94 22.79 -30.80 -19.89
N ASN A 95 22.59 -31.36 -18.70
CA ASN A 95 23.23 -32.61 -18.26
C ASN A 95 22.20 -33.77 -18.27
N PRO A 96 22.17 -34.64 -19.31
CA PRO A 96 21.15 -35.68 -19.47
C PRO A 96 21.25 -36.84 -18.47
N ASP A 97 22.39 -36.97 -17.77
CA ASP A 97 22.71 -38.13 -16.94
C ASP A 97 22.29 -37.97 -15.46
N ASP A 98 21.70 -36.84 -15.06
CA ASP A 98 21.38 -36.58 -13.65
C ASP A 98 20.10 -35.73 -13.41
N PRO A 99 18.90 -36.32 -13.55
CA PRO A 99 17.63 -35.68 -13.21
C PRO A 99 17.48 -35.33 -11.71
N SER A 100 18.43 -35.67 -10.85
CA SER A 100 18.28 -35.59 -9.39
C SER A 100 18.25 -34.15 -8.83
N VAL A 101 18.94 -33.20 -9.46
CA VAL A 101 19.09 -31.81 -8.95
C VAL A 101 17.78 -31.02 -9.01
N PHE A 102 16.93 -31.31 -10.00
CA PHE A 102 15.60 -30.72 -10.16
C PHE A 102 14.49 -31.64 -9.62
N SER A 103 14.83 -32.55 -8.72
CA SER A 103 13.89 -33.47 -8.08
C SER A 103 13.92 -33.32 -6.56
N GLY A 104 12.84 -33.74 -5.89
CA GLY A 104 12.75 -33.70 -4.43
C GLY A 104 12.95 -32.31 -3.82
N ASP A 105 13.58 -32.25 -2.65
CA ASP A 105 13.78 -31.02 -1.87
C ASP A 105 14.58 -29.94 -2.62
N SER A 106 15.65 -30.36 -3.28
CA SER A 106 16.52 -29.47 -4.05
C SER A 106 15.75 -28.78 -5.17
N GLY A 107 14.95 -29.54 -5.92
CA GLY A 107 14.05 -29.00 -6.94
C GLY A 107 13.03 -28.01 -6.37
N CYS A 108 12.41 -28.34 -5.23
CA CYS A 108 11.46 -27.48 -4.53
C CYS A 108 12.07 -26.12 -4.15
N ARG A 109 13.27 -26.13 -3.56
CA ARG A 109 13.98 -24.90 -3.15
C ARG A 109 14.34 -24.01 -4.34
N ILE A 110 14.78 -24.60 -5.45
CA ILE A 110 15.10 -23.86 -6.68
C ILE A 110 13.84 -23.18 -7.23
N ILE A 111 12.77 -23.95 -7.47
CA ILE A 111 11.56 -23.40 -8.09
C ILE A 111 10.92 -22.33 -7.20
N CYS A 112 10.90 -22.53 -5.88
CA CYS A 112 10.40 -21.53 -4.95
C CYS A 112 11.23 -20.24 -4.96
N SER A 113 12.56 -20.36 -4.99
CA SER A 113 13.46 -19.19 -5.03
C SER A 113 13.30 -18.40 -6.34
N VAL A 114 13.22 -19.10 -7.48
CA VAL A 114 13.01 -18.46 -8.79
C VAL A 114 11.64 -17.77 -8.87
N ILE A 115 10.57 -18.42 -8.40
CA ILE A 115 9.24 -17.81 -8.35
C ILE A 115 9.22 -16.60 -7.40
N GLY A 116 9.86 -16.69 -6.23
CA GLY A 116 9.95 -15.60 -5.26
C GLY A 116 10.66 -14.35 -5.81
N THR A 117 11.58 -14.52 -6.76
CA THR A 117 12.19 -13.38 -7.49
C THR A 117 11.30 -12.78 -8.58
N GLY A 118 10.26 -13.51 -8.97
CA GLY A 118 9.32 -13.17 -10.03
C GLY A 118 9.88 -13.32 -11.44
N PHE A 119 10.71 -14.34 -11.67
CA PHE A 119 11.15 -14.79 -12.99
C PHE A 119 10.27 -15.95 -13.46
N TYR A 120 9.02 -15.63 -13.76
CA TYR A 120 8.00 -16.63 -14.10
C TYR A 120 8.25 -17.32 -15.43
N ASP A 121 8.94 -16.66 -16.37
CA ASP A 121 9.43 -17.24 -17.62
C ASP A 121 10.38 -18.43 -17.40
N ILE A 122 11.38 -18.25 -16.52
CA ILE A 122 12.34 -19.30 -16.19
C ILE A 122 11.66 -20.43 -15.41
N ALA A 123 10.77 -20.09 -14.48
CA ALA A 123 10.00 -21.08 -13.72
C ALA A 123 9.07 -21.92 -14.63
N LEU A 124 8.44 -21.31 -15.63
CA LEU A 124 7.60 -22.00 -16.60
C LEU A 124 8.41 -23.00 -17.43
N ASP A 125 9.59 -22.59 -17.92
CA ASP A 125 10.50 -23.48 -18.63
C ASP A 125 10.96 -24.65 -17.76
N MET A 126 11.24 -24.42 -16.47
CA MET A 126 11.60 -25.48 -15.52
C MET A 126 10.49 -26.51 -15.36
N ILE A 127 9.24 -26.09 -15.16
CA ILE A 127 8.10 -27.01 -14.94
C ILE A 127 7.76 -27.79 -16.21
N ASN A 128 7.90 -27.17 -17.39
CA ASN A 128 7.67 -27.87 -18.66
C ASN A 128 8.66 -29.03 -18.88
N LEU A 129 9.89 -28.93 -18.35
CA LEU A 129 10.92 -29.97 -18.49
C LEU A 129 10.91 -30.98 -17.36
N TYR A 130 10.60 -30.54 -16.15
CA TYR A 130 10.55 -31.36 -14.94
C TYR A 130 9.15 -31.23 -14.31
N PRO A 131 8.14 -31.94 -14.84
CA PRO A 131 6.75 -31.79 -14.40
C PRO A 131 6.53 -32.04 -12.91
N ASP A 132 7.34 -32.91 -12.31
CA ASP A 132 7.24 -33.27 -10.89
C ASP A 132 7.45 -32.04 -9.97
N LEU A 133 8.20 -31.03 -10.40
CA LEU A 133 8.41 -29.78 -9.65
C LEU A 133 7.12 -29.03 -9.34
N ALA A 134 6.06 -29.19 -10.15
CA ALA A 134 4.76 -28.57 -9.89
C ALA A 134 4.06 -29.20 -8.67
N LEU A 135 4.33 -30.48 -8.40
CA LEU A 135 3.64 -31.28 -7.39
C LEU A 135 4.45 -31.42 -6.10
N VAL A 136 5.75 -31.15 -6.12
CA VAL A 136 6.62 -31.28 -4.95
C VAL A 136 6.25 -30.23 -3.89
N ARG A 137 6.12 -30.70 -2.65
CA ARG A 137 5.88 -29.89 -1.46
C ARG A 137 6.79 -30.36 -0.32
N LYS A 138 7.50 -29.43 0.33
CA LYS A 138 8.33 -29.75 1.50
C LYS A 138 8.38 -28.58 2.47
N ASP A 139 8.27 -28.87 3.77
CA ASP A 139 8.35 -27.90 4.88
C ASP A 139 7.46 -26.66 4.72
N GLY A 140 6.27 -26.82 4.11
CA GLY A 140 5.39 -25.67 3.84
C GLY A 140 5.94 -24.73 2.76
N HIS A 141 6.68 -25.26 1.79
CA HIS A 141 7.15 -24.54 0.61
C HIS A 141 6.79 -25.34 -0.65
N CYS A 142 6.13 -24.66 -1.60
CA CYS A 142 5.86 -25.17 -2.94
C CYS A 142 5.70 -24.00 -3.93
N ALA A 143 5.75 -24.32 -5.23
CA ALA A 143 5.62 -23.32 -6.30
C ALA A 143 4.33 -22.50 -6.19
N LEU A 144 3.20 -23.18 -5.92
CA LEU A 144 1.89 -22.56 -5.85
C LEU A 144 1.74 -21.62 -4.64
N GLU A 145 2.38 -21.96 -3.52
CA GLU A 145 2.44 -21.13 -2.33
C GLU A 145 3.25 -19.84 -2.55
N MET A 146 4.34 -19.91 -3.32
CA MET A 146 5.11 -18.70 -3.70
C MET A 146 4.29 -17.77 -4.59
N MET A 147 3.48 -18.33 -5.50
CA MET A 147 2.53 -17.53 -6.30
C MET A 147 1.46 -16.89 -5.41
N ALA A 148 0.93 -17.63 -4.43
CA ALA A 148 -0.02 -17.10 -3.45
C ALA A 148 0.58 -15.95 -2.63
N ARG A 149 1.88 -15.98 -2.31
CA ARG A 149 2.60 -14.90 -1.60
C ARG A 149 2.97 -13.70 -2.47
N SER A 150 2.65 -13.72 -3.76
CA SER A 150 3.10 -12.72 -4.73
C SER A 150 1.94 -11.86 -5.25
N PRO A 151 1.36 -10.94 -4.44
CA PRO A 151 0.22 -10.12 -4.85
C PRO A 151 0.53 -9.23 -6.06
N ASN A 152 1.78 -8.81 -6.22
CA ASN A 152 2.23 -7.96 -7.33
C ASN A 152 2.34 -8.70 -8.67
N ALA A 153 2.33 -10.03 -8.66
CA ALA A 153 2.38 -10.86 -9.87
C ALA A 153 1.02 -10.90 -10.57
N PHE A 154 -0.06 -10.73 -9.82
CA PHE A 154 -1.42 -10.79 -10.34
C PHE A 154 -2.01 -9.40 -10.41
N LEU A 155 -2.29 -8.91 -11.61
CA LEU A 155 -3.12 -7.73 -11.79
C LEU A 155 -4.53 -8.07 -11.29
N SER A 156 -4.93 -7.46 -10.19
CA SER A 156 -6.34 -7.50 -9.78
C SER A 156 -7.16 -6.75 -10.83
N GLU A 157 -8.34 -7.26 -11.19
CA GLU A 157 -9.27 -6.64 -12.16
C GLU A 157 -9.68 -5.19 -11.76
N SER A 158 -9.32 -4.74 -10.56
CA SER A 158 -9.30 -3.31 -10.22
C SER A 158 -8.18 -2.60 -10.98
N GLN A 159 -8.50 -2.15 -12.20
CA GLN A 159 -7.67 -1.27 -13.01
C GLN A 159 -6.98 -0.19 -12.17
N LEU A 160 -5.69 0.02 -12.44
CA LEU A 160 -4.87 1.10 -11.89
C LEU A 160 -5.70 2.39 -11.86
N SER A 161 -5.93 2.95 -10.67
CA SER A 161 -6.66 4.21 -10.57
C SER A 161 -5.87 5.33 -11.26
N PHE A 162 -6.56 6.43 -11.59
CA PHE A 162 -5.90 7.65 -12.06
C PHE A 162 -4.74 8.08 -11.15
N TRP A 163 -4.91 7.91 -9.83
CA TRP A 163 -3.89 8.23 -8.83
C TRP A 163 -2.75 7.22 -8.80
N ASP A 164 -3.02 5.93 -9.02
CA ASP A 164 -1.97 4.93 -9.18
C ASP A 164 -1.12 5.28 -10.40
N HIS A 165 -1.74 5.63 -11.53
CA HIS A 165 -0.99 6.01 -12.73
C HIS A 165 -0.18 7.29 -12.51
N PHE A 166 -0.75 8.29 -11.83
CA PHE A 166 -0.05 9.53 -11.47
C PHE A 166 1.12 9.29 -10.51
N ILE A 167 0.95 8.47 -9.47
CA ILE A 167 2.00 8.13 -8.50
C ILE A 167 3.08 7.25 -9.14
N TYR A 168 2.71 6.25 -9.95
CA TYR A 168 3.66 5.39 -10.68
C TYR A 168 4.47 6.17 -11.72
N SER A 169 3.84 7.15 -12.39
CA SER A 169 4.53 8.08 -13.31
C SER A 169 5.53 8.98 -12.57
N LEU A 170 5.21 9.44 -11.36
CA LEU A 170 6.12 10.24 -10.53
C LEU A 170 7.26 9.41 -9.91
N ALA A 171 7.02 8.12 -9.65
CA ALA A 171 8.01 7.18 -9.12
C ALA A 171 8.86 6.48 -10.18
N GLY A 172 8.60 6.71 -11.48
CA GLY A 172 9.34 6.11 -12.59
C GLY A 172 9.12 4.59 -12.78
N ILE A 173 7.97 4.06 -12.35
CA ILE A 173 7.66 2.62 -12.42
C ILE A 173 6.98 2.30 -13.76
N ASP A 174 7.62 1.46 -14.57
CA ASP A 174 7.15 1.07 -15.91
C ASP A 174 5.92 0.14 -15.85
N VAL A 175 4.79 0.66 -16.32
CA VAL A 175 3.50 -0.04 -16.37
C VAL A 175 3.53 -1.23 -17.34
N GLY A 176 4.34 -1.17 -18.40
CA GLY A 176 4.45 -2.25 -19.39
C GLY A 176 5.04 -3.53 -18.81
N ASN A 177 6.08 -3.40 -17.99
CA ASN A 177 6.70 -4.52 -17.28
C ASN A 177 5.72 -5.24 -16.34
N LYS A 178 4.78 -4.50 -15.72
CA LYS A 178 3.78 -5.07 -14.81
C LYS A 178 2.76 -5.98 -15.54
N ILE A 179 2.36 -5.62 -16.75
CA ILE A 179 1.43 -6.41 -17.58
C ILE A 179 2.11 -7.70 -18.06
N SER A 180 3.35 -7.61 -18.56
CA SER A 180 4.12 -8.80 -19.00
C SER A 180 4.28 -9.82 -17.87
N ARG A 181 4.67 -9.35 -16.66
CA ARG A 181 4.83 -10.23 -15.49
C ARG A 181 3.51 -10.89 -15.09
N ASN A 182 2.38 -10.23 -15.30
CA ASN A 182 1.08 -10.82 -15.02
C ASN A 182 0.72 -11.95 -15.98
N GLU A 183 0.93 -11.75 -17.28
CA GLU A 183 0.69 -12.80 -18.27
C GLU A 183 1.55 -14.04 -18.01
N GLU A 184 2.83 -13.84 -17.69
CA GLU A 184 3.75 -14.93 -17.34
C GLU A 184 3.32 -15.67 -16.06
N ALA A 185 2.91 -14.93 -15.03
CA ALA A 185 2.43 -15.50 -13.77
C ALA A 185 1.15 -16.34 -13.96
N VAL A 186 0.19 -15.86 -14.75
CA VAL A 186 -1.05 -16.61 -15.06
C VAL A 186 -0.74 -17.87 -15.87
N ARG A 187 0.16 -17.79 -16.87
CA ARG A 187 0.59 -18.96 -17.64
C ARG A 187 1.24 -20.03 -16.75
N LEU A 188 2.11 -19.61 -15.83
CA LEU A 188 2.76 -20.51 -14.88
C LEU A 188 1.74 -21.21 -13.99
N VAL A 189 0.79 -20.48 -13.42
CA VAL A 189 -0.27 -21.04 -12.58
C VAL A 189 -1.13 -22.04 -13.35
N ASN A 190 -1.56 -21.69 -14.57
CA ASN A 190 -2.36 -22.60 -15.39
C ASN A 190 -1.59 -23.87 -15.75
N CYS A 191 -0.29 -23.77 -16.03
CA CYS A 191 0.57 -24.93 -16.25
C CYS A 191 0.60 -25.86 -15.02
N ILE A 192 0.77 -25.29 -13.81
CA ILE A 192 0.73 -26.04 -12.55
C ILE A 192 -0.65 -26.68 -12.34
N PHE A 193 -1.75 -25.96 -12.61
CA PHE A 193 -3.10 -26.47 -12.46
C PHE A 193 -3.41 -27.64 -13.39
N GLU A 194 -2.97 -27.62 -14.64
CA GLU A 194 -3.11 -28.76 -15.55
C GLU A 194 -2.43 -30.02 -15.01
N LYS A 195 -1.30 -29.88 -14.31
CA LYS A 195 -0.64 -31.00 -13.63
C LYS A 195 -1.41 -31.47 -12.40
N ILE A 196 -1.90 -30.54 -11.57
CA ILE A 196 -2.71 -30.87 -10.38
C ILE A 196 -4.02 -31.57 -10.77
N LYS A 197 -4.67 -31.18 -11.88
CA LYS A 197 -5.90 -31.83 -12.39
C LYS A 197 -5.73 -33.32 -12.73
N SER A 198 -4.49 -33.78 -12.92
CA SER A 198 -4.21 -35.20 -13.18
C SER A 198 -4.20 -36.05 -11.91
N MET A 199 -4.26 -35.44 -10.72
CA MET A 199 -4.35 -36.10 -9.42
C MET A 199 -5.80 -36.48 -9.07
N SER A 200 -5.97 -37.35 -8.07
CA SER A 200 -7.31 -37.64 -7.51
C SER A 200 -7.87 -36.43 -6.75
N ASN A 201 -9.20 -36.33 -6.62
CA ASN A 201 -9.82 -35.22 -5.88
C ASN A 201 -9.35 -35.15 -4.41
N GLU A 202 -9.15 -36.31 -3.76
CA GLU A 202 -8.63 -36.38 -2.38
C GLU A 202 -7.20 -35.83 -2.29
N ASP A 203 -6.35 -36.14 -3.27
CA ASP A 203 -4.98 -35.64 -3.32
C ASP A 203 -4.92 -34.14 -3.61
N ILE A 204 -5.85 -33.62 -4.42
CA ILE A 204 -5.98 -32.17 -4.68
C ILE A 204 -6.35 -31.47 -3.38
N GLU A 205 -7.36 -31.95 -2.66
CA GLU A 205 -7.74 -31.36 -1.37
C GLU A 205 -6.57 -31.37 -0.38
N LYS A 206 -5.84 -32.48 -0.28
CA LYS A 206 -4.64 -32.59 0.56
C LYS A 206 -3.51 -31.66 0.10
N TYR A 207 -3.33 -31.47 -1.20
CA TYR A 207 -2.32 -30.57 -1.76
C TYR A 207 -2.60 -29.12 -1.37
N PHE A 208 -3.86 -28.68 -1.41
CA PHE A 208 -4.26 -27.34 -0.96
C PHE A 208 -4.30 -27.22 0.58
N ASN A 209 -4.65 -28.31 1.29
CA ASN A 209 -4.78 -28.41 2.74
C ASN A 209 -3.55 -29.03 3.42
N ALA A 210 -2.37 -28.41 3.27
CA ALA A 210 -1.33 -28.71 4.25
C ALA A 210 -1.74 -28.19 5.63
N GLU A 211 -1.51 -29.00 6.66
CA GLU A 211 -1.84 -28.69 8.05
C GLU A 211 -1.29 -27.31 8.48
N GLY A 212 -2.11 -26.53 9.20
CA GLY A 212 -1.73 -25.24 9.78
C GLY A 212 -1.66 -24.04 8.82
N GLU A 213 -0.67 -23.17 9.01
CA GLU A 213 -0.50 -21.88 8.30
C GLU A 213 -0.08 -22.03 6.83
N ALA A 214 0.21 -23.26 6.38
CA ALA A 214 0.69 -23.55 5.03
C ALA A 214 -0.45 -23.71 3.99
N ASN A 215 -1.71 -23.50 4.37
CA ASN A 215 -2.82 -23.56 3.41
C ASN A 215 -2.68 -22.44 2.35
N ILE A 216 -2.60 -22.85 1.08
CA ILE A 216 -2.30 -21.96 -0.06
C ILE A 216 -3.40 -20.90 -0.22
N LEU A 217 -4.66 -21.26 0.05
CA LEU A 217 -5.80 -20.34 -0.05
C LEU A 217 -5.77 -19.32 1.09
N ASN A 218 -5.47 -19.77 2.31
CA ASN A 218 -5.30 -18.86 3.45
C ASN A 218 -4.15 -17.87 3.20
N ILE A 219 -3.04 -18.34 2.65
CA ILE A 219 -1.90 -17.49 2.26
C ILE A 219 -2.32 -16.47 1.20
N ALA A 220 -3.05 -16.88 0.16
CA ALA A 220 -3.54 -15.97 -0.87
C ALA A 220 -4.47 -14.89 -0.30
N ILE A 221 -5.36 -15.25 0.63
CA ILE A 221 -6.29 -14.30 1.27
C ILE A 221 -5.55 -13.36 2.23
N THR A 222 -4.64 -13.89 3.05
CA THR A 222 -3.85 -13.07 3.99
C THR A 222 -2.92 -12.09 3.28
N THR A 223 -2.39 -12.46 2.13
CA THR A 223 -1.50 -11.61 1.32
C THR A 223 -2.25 -10.70 0.33
N GLY A 224 -3.55 -10.94 0.10
CA GLY A 224 -4.39 -10.16 -0.81
C GLY A 224 -4.19 -10.47 -2.30
N THR A 225 -3.65 -11.65 -2.63
CA THR A 225 -3.40 -12.10 -4.01
C THR A 225 -4.71 -12.54 -4.68
N THR A 226 -5.60 -11.58 -4.92
CA THR A 226 -6.97 -11.80 -5.42
C THR A 226 -7.03 -12.45 -6.79
N GLY A 227 -6.18 -12.04 -7.75
CA GLY A 227 -6.16 -12.64 -9.09
C GLY A 227 -5.80 -14.13 -9.06
N PHE A 228 -4.83 -14.51 -8.22
CA PHE A 228 -4.50 -15.91 -7.99
C PHE A 228 -5.68 -16.70 -7.42
N LEU A 229 -6.36 -16.14 -6.41
CA LEU A 229 -7.52 -16.79 -5.80
C LEU A 229 -8.66 -17.00 -6.81
N ILE A 230 -8.94 -16.03 -7.69
CA ILE A 230 -9.94 -16.18 -8.76
C ILE A 230 -9.58 -17.35 -9.68
N GLU A 231 -8.33 -17.46 -10.11
CA GLU A 231 -7.87 -18.54 -10.97
C GLU A 231 -7.94 -19.91 -10.29
N CYS A 232 -7.62 -19.99 -8.98
CA CYS A 232 -7.85 -21.20 -8.17
C CYS A 232 -9.33 -21.61 -8.17
N LEU A 233 -10.23 -20.66 -7.89
CA LEU A 233 -11.67 -20.95 -7.77
C LEU A 233 -12.34 -21.25 -9.12
N ARG A 234 -11.79 -20.74 -10.24
CA ARG A 234 -12.23 -21.09 -11.60
C ARG A 234 -11.89 -22.53 -11.95
N ASN A 235 -10.69 -22.99 -11.60
CA ASN A 235 -10.23 -24.34 -11.91
C ASN A 235 -10.72 -25.39 -10.91
N PHE A 236 -10.85 -25.02 -9.63
CA PHE A 236 -11.25 -25.92 -8.55
C PHE A 236 -12.37 -25.31 -7.68
N PRO A 237 -13.65 -25.36 -8.13
CA PRO A 237 -14.77 -24.76 -7.40
C PRO A 237 -15.02 -25.37 -6.01
N GLY A 238 -14.61 -26.62 -5.78
CA GLY A 238 -14.78 -27.32 -4.49
C GLY A 238 -14.00 -26.71 -3.33
N LEU A 239 -12.90 -26.00 -3.62
CA LEU A 239 -12.02 -25.38 -2.62
C LEU A 239 -12.74 -24.33 -1.74
N VAL A 240 -13.84 -23.79 -2.23
CA VAL A 240 -14.66 -22.79 -1.54
C VAL A 240 -15.23 -23.28 -0.21
N TRP A 241 -15.49 -24.59 -0.10
CA TRP A 241 -16.17 -25.20 1.04
C TRP A 241 -15.22 -25.73 2.10
N ILE A 242 -13.92 -25.68 1.82
CA ILE A 242 -12.91 -26.23 2.70
C ILE A 242 -12.72 -25.28 3.90
N PRO A 243 -12.84 -25.77 5.15
CA PRO A 243 -12.50 -24.99 6.32
C PRO A 243 -10.99 -24.72 6.33
N LEU A 244 -10.64 -23.45 6.53
CA LEU A 244 -9.28 -22.95 6.47
C LEU A 244 -8.73 -22.71 7.88
N GLY A 245 -7.57 -23.29 8.14
CA GLY A 245 -6.85 -23.18 9.40
C GLY A 245 -7.55 -23.87 10.58
N ASP A 246 -6.95 -23.72 11.76
CA ASP A 246 -7.40 -24.42 12.97
C ASP A 246 -8.74 -23.91 13.50
N GLN A 247 -9.22 -22.77 12.99
CA GLN A 247 -10.43 -22.07 13.45
C GLN A 247 -11.72 -22.49 12.74
N GLY A 248 -11.62 -23.39 11.76
CA GLY A 248 -12.79 -23.86 11.00
C GLY A 248 -13.44 -22.80 10.10
N LEU A 249 -12.73 -21.70 9.81
CA LEU A 249 -13.28 -20.56 9.09
C LEU A 249 -13.33 -20.82 7.58
N ASN A 250 -14.37 -20.33 6.90
CA ASN A 250 -14.42 -20.38 5.44
C ASN A 250 -13.61 -19.24 4.79
N ILE A 251 -13.38 -19.35 3.48
CA ILE A 251 -12.68 -18.31 2.67
C ILE A 251 -13.29 -16.92 2.88
N PHE A 252 -14.61 -16.83 2.98
CA PHE A 252 -15.33 -15.57 3.12
C PHE A 252 -15.12 -14.92 4.48
N SER A 253 -15.19 -15.69 5.57
CA SER A 253 -14.93 -15.26 6.93
C SER A 253 -13.50 -14.77 7.11
N ILE A 254 -12.51 -15.46 6.51
CA ILE A 254 -11.11 -15.01 6.56
C ILE A 254 -10.93 -13.74 5.72
N ALA A 255 -11.56 -13.64 4.54
CA ALA A 255 -11.53 -12.43 3.75
C ALA A 255 -12.09 -11.22 4.52
N ILE A 256 -13.16 -11.42 5.30
CA ILE A 256 -13.75 -10.39 6.16
C ILE A 256 -12.81 -9.99 7.29
N MET A 257 -12.26 -10.99 7.99
CA MET A 257 -11.30 -10.77 9.06
C MET A 257 -10.04 -10.03 8.58
N ARG A 258 -9.60 -10.27 7.34
CA ARG A 258 -8.41 -9.67 6.72
C ARG A 258 -8.68 -8.41 5.88
N ARG A 259 -9.91 -7.88 5.87
CA ARG A 259 -10.32 -6.69 5.10
C ARG A 259 -10.01 -6.79 3.60
N GLN A 260 -10.18 -7.98 3.02
CA GLN A 260 -9.91 -8.22 1.61
C GLN A 260 -11.12 -7.83 0.75
N GLU A 261 -11.25 -6.53 0.48
CA GLU A 261 -12.39 -5.91 -0.23
C GLU A 261 -12.67 -6.56 -1.60
N ASN A 262 -11.61 -6.86 -2.35
CA ASN A 262 -11.72 -7.49 -3.67
C ASN A 262 -12.31 -8.91 -3.58
N ILE A 263 -11.86 -9.72 -2.61
CA ILE A 263 -12.37 -11.08 -2.40
C ILE A 263 -13.82 -11.02 -1.90
N PHE A 264 -14.11 -10.10 -0.99
CA PHE A 264 -15.45 -9.86 -0.49
C PHE A 264 -16.43 -9.51 -1.61
N ASN A 265 -16.07 -8.57 -2.49
CA ASN A 265 -16.90 -8.17 -3.62
C ASN A 265 -17.15 -9.34 -4.59
N LEU A 266 -16.13 -10.16 -4.87
CA LEU A 266 -16.26 -11.33 -5.74
C LEU A 266 -17.22 -12.38 -5.19
N VAL A 267 -17.15 -12.66 -3.89
CA VAL A 267 -18.04 -13.62 -3.22
C VAL A 267 -19.45 -13.04 -3.10
N CYS A 268 -19.57 -11.73 -2.86
CA CYS A 268 -20.86 -11.09 -2.69
C CYS A 268 -21.70 -11.00 -3.97
N HIS A 269 -21.08 -11.05 -5.14
CA HIS A 269 -21.81 -11.05 -6.42
C HIS A 269 -22.31 -12.43 -6.85
N LYS A 270 -21.99 -13.52 -6.12
CA LYS A 270 -22.48 -14.87 -6.44
C LYS A 270 -23.66 -15.24 -5.54
N ASP A 271 -24.87 -15.13 -6.09
CA ASP A 271 -26.12 -15.46 -5.40
C ASP A 271 -26.12 -16.90 -4.85
N GLY A 272 -26.56 -17.06 -3.59
CA GLY A 272 -26.71 -18.35 -2.91
C GLY A 272 -25.49 -18.82 -2.10
N PHE A 273 -24.27 -18.42 -2.45
CA PHE A 273 -23.05 -18.76 -1.68
C PHE A 273 -23.01 -18.00 -0.34
N GLN A 274 -23.40 -16.72 -0.35
CA GLN A 274 -23.41 -15.86 0.84
C GLN A 274 -24.22 -16.47 1.99
N LYS A 275 -25.48 -16.89 1.75
CA LYS A 275 -26.38 -17.38 2.80
C LYS A 275 -25.84 -18.60 3.55
N LYS A 276 -25.15 -19.52 2.84
CA LYS A 276 -24.56 -20.72 3.45
C LYS A 276 -23.25 -20.41 4.18
N MET A 277 -22.41 -19.51 3.65
CA MET A 277 -21.13 -19.15 4.27
C MET A 277 -21.29 -18.29 5.51
N VAL A 278 -22.25 -17.37 5.48
CA VAL A 278 -22.60 -16.47 6.58
C VAL A 278 -23.02 -17.24 7.84
N ALA A 279 -23.64 -18.42 7.67
CA ALA A 279 -24.15 -19.24 8.76
C ALA A 279 -23.05 -20.00 9.52
N ILE A 280 -21.84 -20.09 8.98
CA ILE A 280 -20.72 -20.80 9.61
C ILE A 280 -20.12 -19.93 10.71
N LYS A 281 -20.07 -20.49 11.93
CA LYS A 281 -19.41 -19.90 13.09
C LYS A 281 -18.01 -20.49 13.24
N ASP A 282 -17.10 -19.71 13.81
CA ASP A 282 -15.78 -20.22 14.18
C ASP A 282 -15.84 -21.12 15.43
N ASN A 283 -14.71 -21.70 15.80
CA ASN A 283 -14.58 -22.53 17.00
C ASN A 283 -14.90 -21.79 18.31
N PHE A 284 -14.90 -20.46 18.30
CA PHE A 284 -15.24 -19.58 19.42
C PHE A 284 -16.70 -19.09 19.39
N GLY A 285 -17.50 -19.58 18.44
CA GLY A 285 -18.88 -19.16 18.23
C GLY A 285 -19.03 -17.77 17.60
N ASN A 286 -17.95 -17.15 17.14
CA ASN A 286 -17.97 -15.86 16.45
C ASN A 286 -18.63 -16.00 15.07
N THR A 287 -19.58 -15.12 14.79
CA THR A 287 -20.13 -14.90 13.45
C THR A 287 -19.19 -14.03 12.61
N ILE A 288 -19.45 -13.92 11.30
CA ILE A 288 -18.67 -13.04 10.43
C ILE A 288 -18.67 -11.57 10.88
N LEU A 289 -19.70 -11.12 11.60
CA LEU A 289 -19.77 -9.77 12.14
C LEU A 289 -18.82 -9.59 13.34
N HIS A 290 -18.68 -10.60 14.19
CA HIS A 290 -17.65 -10.59 15.24
C HIS A 290 -16.24 -10.54 14.63
N LEU A 291 -16.00 -11.26 13.53
CA LEU A 291 -14.71 -11.19 12.83
C LEU A 291 -14.46 -9.83 12.16
N ALA A 292 -15.52 -9.16 11.70
CA ALA A 292 -15.45 -7.77 11.26
C ALA A 292 -15.21 -6.81 12.43
N ALA A 293 -15.66 -7.16 13.64
CA ALA A 293 -15.47 -6.35 14.85
C ALA A 293 -14.02 -6.34 15.38
N LEU A 294 -13.24 -7.38 15.06
CA LEU A 294 -11.84 -7.47 15.49
C LEU A 294 -10.99 -6.42 14.80
N TRP A 295 -10.13 -5.75 15.58
CA TRP A 295 -9.16 -4.79 15.04
C TRP A 295 -8.14 -5.52 14.16
N HIS A 296 -8.07 -5.15 12.88
CA HIS A 296 -7.09 -5.73 11.97
C HIS A 296 -5.67 -5.26 12.33
N ILE A 297 -4.83 -6.18 12.81
CA ILE A 297 -3.38 -5.99 12.89
C ILE A 297 -2.80 -6.64 11.63
N PRO A 298 -2.22 -5.88 10.68
CA PRO A 298 -1.53 -6.49 9.55
C PRO A 298 -0.47 -7.45 10.06
N HIS A 299 -0.43 -8.67 9.49
CA HIS A 299 0.56 -9.67 9.88
C HIS A 299 1.95 -9.06 9.79
N LYS A 300 2.74 -9.21 10.86
CA LYS A 300 4.15 -8.87 10.87
C LYS A 300 4.86 -9.66 9.77
N THR A 301 5.06 -9.07 8.61
CA THR A 301 6.25 -9.37 7.82
C THR A 301 7.44 -8.81 8.61
N ASN A 302 8.53 -9.59 8.71
CA ASN A 302 9.67 -9.33 9.60
C ASN A 302 10.50 -8.05 9.27
N GLN A 303 9.94 -7.10 8.53
CA GLN A 303 10.46 -5.75 8.33
C GLN A 303 9.33 -4.77 8.65
N GLY A 304 9.38 -4.10 9.81
CA GLY A 304 8.45 -3.00 10.10
C GLY A 304 7.86 -2.94 11.51
N SER A 305 8.53 -3.45 12.54
CA SER A 305 8.20 -3.08 13.94
C SER A 305 8.35 -1.56 14.19
N VAL A 306 9.11 -0.88 13.32
CA VAL A 306 9.29 0.57 13.29
C VAL A 306 8.11 1.26 12.58
N ASP A 307 7.60 0.71 11.47
CA ASP A 307 6.50 1.31 10.70
C ASP A 307 5.15 1.28 11.42
N ILE A 308 4.84 0.21 12.17
CA ILE A 308 3.57 0.12 12.93
C ILE A 308 3.56 1.11 14.12
N LYS A 309 4.71 1.31 14.77
CA LYS A 309 4.85 2.33 15.82
C LYS A 309 4.80 3.74 15.25
N ILE A 310 5.36 3.96 14.05
CA ILE A 310 5.29 5.25 13.34
C ILE A 310 3.86 5.52 12.83
N GLN A 311 3.15 4.52 12.32
CA GLN A 311 1.75 4.61 11.89
C GLN A 311 0.81 4.93 13.06
N ARG A 312 0.99 4.30 14.22
CA ARG A 312 0.29 4.69 15.46
C ARG A 312 0.62 6.12 15.90
N LYS A 313 1.81 6.62 15.57
CA LYS A 313 2.25 7.98 15.95
C LYS A 313 1.64 9.07 15.07
N LEU A 314 1.11 8.72 13.88
CA LEU A 314 0.49 9.67 12.97
C LEU A 314 -1.04 9.60 13.13
N GLY A 315 -1.59 10.29 14.13
CA GLY A 315 -3.02 10.21 14.50
C GLY A 315 -4.04 10.38 13.36
N SER A 316 -3.67 11.07 12.27
CA SER A 316 -4.46 11.13 11.03
C SER A 316 -4.74 9.77 10.38
N PHE A 317 -3.79 8.83 10.47
CA PHE A 317 -3.92 7.49 9.94
C PHE A 317 -4.89 6.67 10.79
N THR A 318 -4.81 6.79 12.11
CA THR A 318 -5.75 6.14 13.04
C THR A 318 -7.19 6.59 12.80
N ALA A 319 -7.42 7.90 12.62
CA ALA A 319 -8.75 8.43 12.32
C ALA A 319 -9.32 7.90 11.01
N LEU A 320 -8.51 7.85 9.94
CA LEU A 320 -8.92 7.31 8.65
C LEU A 320 -9.13 5.80 8.68
N GLN A 321 -8.32 5.08 9.45
CA GLN A 321 -8.46 3.65 9.63
C GLN A 321 -9.78 3.32 10.33
N ILE A 322 -10.12 3.99 11.43
CA ILE A 322 -11.39 3.77 12.15
C ILE A 322 -12.59 4.07 11.26
N GLN A 323 -12.52 5.13 10.48
CA GLN A 323 -13.57 5.43 9.51
C GLN A 323 -13.78 4.26 8.53
N ARG A 324 -12.69 3.67 8.04
CA ARG A 324 -12.73 2.50 7.15
C ARG A 324 -13.27 1.25 7.88
N GLU A 325 -12.84 1.01 9.11
CA GLU A 325 -13.30 -0.11 9.95
C GLU A 325 -14.79 -0.01 10.25
N LEU A 326 -15.31 1.19 10.55
CA LEU A 326 -16.74 1.43 10.78
C LEU A 326 -17.57 1.19 9.51
N GLN A 327 -17.10 1.69 8.36
CA GLN A 327 -17.76 1.43 7.07
C GLN A 327 -17.77 -0.07 6.73
N TRP A 328 -16.66 -0.76 7.00
CA TRP A 328 -16.54 -2.20 6.79
C TRP A 328 -17.53 -2.97 7.67
N PHE A 329 -17.61 -2.62 8.96
CA PHE A 329 -18.51 -3.26 9.92
C PHE A 329 -19.98 -3.12 9.49
N GLN A 330 -20.42 -1.91 9.15
CA GLN A 330 -21.79 -1.64 8.70
C GLN A 330 -22.18 -2.41 7.43
N GLU A 331 -21.22 -2.64 6.54
CA GLU A 331 -21.48 -3.30 5.28
C GLU A 331 -21.54 -4.82 5.43
N VAL A 332 -20.69 -5.40 6.29
CA VAL A 332 -20.84 -6.79 6.72
C VAL A 332 -22.17 -6.99 7.46
N GLU A 333 -22.56 -6.03 8.31
CA GLU A 333 -23.86 -6.04 9.02
C GLU A 333 -25.03 -6.04 8.02
N SER A 334 -24.95 -5.25 6.95
CA SER A 334 -26.00 -5.16 5.93
C SER A 334 -26.28 -6.48 5.19
N LEU A 335 -25.31 -7.40 5.18
CA LEU A 335 -25.44 -8.71 4.55
C LEU A 335 -26.15 -9.74 5.44
N LEU A 336 -26.35 -9.43 6.73
CA LEU A 336 -26.84 -10.38 7.72
C LEU A 336 -28.34 -10.22 7.97
N PRO A 337 -29.09 -11.33 8.09
CA PRO A 337 -30.42 -11.30 8.71
C PRO A 337 -30.31 -10.85 10.16
N LEU A 338 -31.35 -10.17 10.66
CA LEU A 338 -31.40 -9.60 12.02
C LEU A 338 -31.01 -10.59 13.13
N GLU A 339 -31.33 -11.87 12.96
CA GLU A 339 -31.04 -12.94 13.92
C GLU A 339 -29.54 -13.14 14.18
N ASN A 340 -28.67 -12.86 13.21
CA ASN A 340 -27.22 -13.07 13.32
C ASN A 340 -26.46 -11.83 13.85
N ILE A 341 -27.17 -10.71 14.02
CA ILE A 341 -26.58 -9.46 14.52
C ILE A 341 -26.50 -9.48 16.06
N THR A 342 -27.49 -10.10 16.71
CA THR A 342 -27.60 -10.19 18.18
C THR A 342 -27.04 -11.48 18.77
N THR A 343 -26.55 -12.41 17.93
CA THR A 343 -25.90 -13.62 18.44
C THR A 343 -24.68 -13.25 19.26
N THR A 344 -24.54 -13.89 20.41
CA THR A 344 -23.33 -13.77 21.22
C THR A 344 -22.34 -14.89 20.91
N ASN A 345 -21.05 -14.59 21.10
CA ASN A 345 -20.01 -15.60 21.05
C ASN A 345 -19.96 -16.44 22.36
N ILE A 346 -19.03 -17.39 22.46
CA ILE A 346 -18.87 -18.22 23.67
C ILE A 346 -18.63 -17.37 24.92
N ASP A 347 -17.92 -16.24 24.77
CA ASP A 347 -17.64 -15.27 25.82
C ASP A 347 -18.83 -14.33 26.14
N LYS A 348 -19.98 -14.56 25.50
CA LYS A 348 -21.24 -13.81 25.64
C LYS A 348 -21.21 -12.35 25.17
N TRP A 349 -20.21 -11.96 24.38
CA TRP A 349 -20.16 -10.63 23.76
C TRP A 349 -20.98 -10.60 22.49
N THR A 350 -21.65 -9.47 22.24
CA THR A 350 -22.22 -9.17 20.93
C THR A 350 -21.15 -8.62 19.97
N PRO A 351 -21.36 -8.69 18.64
CA PRO A 351 -20.43 -8.12 17.68
C PRO A 351 -20.17 -6.62 17.90
N GLN A 352 -21.20 -5.88 18.32
CA GLN A 352 -21.09 -4.44 18.57
C GLN A 352 -20.27 -4.14 19.83
N GLU A 353 -20.54 -4.83 20.95
CA GLU A 353 -19.74 -4.66 22.16
C GLU A 353 -18.27 -5.06 21.94
N LEU A 354 -18.03 -6.08 21.10
CA LEU A 354 -16.68 -6.49 20.72
C LEU A 354 -15.98 -5.41 19.86
N PHE A 355 -16.70 -4.77 18.95
CA PHE A 355 -16.19 -3.67 18.12
C PHE A 355 -15.77 -2.51 19.03
N ASP A 356 -16.63 -2.11 19.95
CA ASP A 356 -16.38 -1.02 20.89
C ASP A 356 -15.16 -1.28 21.75
N LEU A 357 -15.03 -2.51 22.26
CA LEU A 357 -13.88 -2.92 23.06
C LEU A 357 -12.56 -2.83 22.30
N HIS A 358 -12.50 -3.36 21.08
CA HIS A 358 -11.28 -3.39 20.27
C HIS A 358 -10.93 -2.02 19.66
N HIS A 359 -11.92 -1.17 19.41
CA HIS A 359 -11.73 0.14 18.76
C HIS A 359 -11.63 1.29 19.76
N ARG A 360 -11.83 1.07 21.07
CA ARG A 360 -11.81 2.11 22.11
C ARG A 360 -10.54 2.97 22.13
N GLN A 361 -9.37 2.33 22.11
CA GLN A 361 -8.08 3.05 22.17
C GLN A 361 -7.81 3.83 20.86
N PRO A 362 -7.93 3.21 19.67
CA PRO A 362 -7.85 3.94 18.41
C PRO A 362 -8.83 5.13 18.33
N ILE A 363 -10.08 4.98 18.78
CA ILE A 363 -11.08 6.05 18.77
C ILE A 363 -10.63 7.22 19.65
N ALA A 364 -10.11 6.95 20.84
CA ALA A 364 -9.57 8.00 21.71
C ALA A 364 -8.38 8.74 21.07
N ASP A 365 -7.48 8.01 20.41
CA ASP A 365 -6.34 8.61 19.70
C ASP A 365 -6.80 9.47 18.50
N ALA A 366 -7.80 9.00 17.74
CA ALA A 366 -8.39 9.71 16.62
C ALA A 366 -9.17 10.96 17.06
N GLU A 367 -9.90 10.87 18.17
CA GLU A 367 -10.57 12.00 18.81
C GLU A 367 -9.57 13.08 19.19
N LYS A 368 -8.51 12.69 19.91
CA LYS A 368 -7.45 13.61 20.33
C LYS A 368 -6.82 14.30 19.12
N TRP A 369 -6.43 13.53 18.11
CA TRP A 369 -5.84 14.07 16.89
C TRP A 369 -6.78 15.04 16.17
N THR A 370 -8.07 14.72 16.08
CA THR A 370 -9.08 15.57 15.44
C THR A 370 -9.23 16.88 16.20
N LYS A 371 -9.29 16.84 17.54
CA LYS A 371 -9.39 18.03 18.40
C LYS A 371 -8.14 18.92 18.30
N ASP A 372 -6.94 18.33 18.36
CA ASP A 372 -5.67 19.06 18.22
C ASP A 372 -5.54 19.73 16.84
N THR A 373 -5.97 19.01 15.79
CA THR A 373 -6.00 19.51 14.40
C THR A 373 -7.02 20.63 14.26
N ALA A 374 -8.22 20.47 14.83
CA ALA A 374 -9.25 21.50 14.81
C ALA A 374 -8.84 22.74 15.60
N GLN A 375 -8.11 22.59 16.70
CA GLN A 375 -7.53 23.72 17.44
C GLN A 375 -6.57 24.53 16.57
N SER A 376 -5.65 23.83 15.91
CA SER A 376 -4.70 24.45 14.99
C SER A 376 -5.41 25.14 13.81
N GLY A 377 -6.42 24.49 13.22
CA GLY A 377 -7.24 25.04 12.13
C GLY A 377 -8.05 26.28 12.53
N THR A 378 -8.61 26.29 13.74
CA THR A 378 -9.30 27.46 14.33
C THR A 378 -8.36 28.64 14.46
N LEU A 379 -7.13 28.44 14.94
CA LEU A 379 -6.14 29.52 15.08
C LEU A 379 -5.79 30.13 13.71
N VAL A 380 -5.49 29.31 12.70
CA VAL A 380 -5.19 29.81 11.34
C VAL A 380 -6.40 30.52 10.74
N SER A 381 -7.61 29.96 10.88
CA SER A 381 -8.85 30.58 10.38
C SER A 381 -9.10 31.93 11.05
N ALA A 382 -8.93 32.04 12.37
CA ALA A 382 -9.13 33.28 13.12
C ALA A 382 -8.11 34.37 12.73
N LEU A 383 -6.84 33.99 12.50
CA LEU A 383 -5.82 34.91 12.00
C LEU A 383 -6.21 35.46 10.62
N ILE A 384 -6.68 34.62 9.70
CA ILE A 384 -7.12 35.07 8.38
C ILE A 384 -8.35 35.98 8.49
N VAL A 385 -9.34 35.63 9.33
CA VAL A 385 -10.50 36.50 9.60
C VAL A 385 -10.04 37.87 10.08
N THR A 386 -9.10 37.91 11.02
CA THR A 386 -8.59 39.15 11.60
C THR A 386 -7.90 40.02 10.56
N VAL A 387 -7.00 39.44 9.76
CA VAL A 387 -6.26 40.16 8.71
C VAL A 387 -7.21 40.65 7.60
N ALA A 388 -8.10 39.78 7.12
CA ALA A 388 -9.06 40.13 6.08
C ALA A 388 -10.03 41.21 6.55
N PHE A 389 -10.55 41.10 7.79
CA PHE A 389 -11.45 42.09 8.37
C PHE A 389 -10.78 43.45 8.55
N ALA A 390 -9.55 43.48 9.09
CA ALA A 390 -8.79 44.72 9.24
C ALA A 390 -8.59 45.40 7.87
N SER A 391 -8.19 44.65 6.85
CA SER A 391 -7.93 45.19 5.50
C SER A 391 -9.17 45.75 4.80
N THR A 392 -10.38 45.32 5.19
CA THR A 392 -11.64 45.91 4.69
C THR A 392 -11.82 47.35 5.16
N PHE A 393 -11.39 47.68 6.38
CA PHE A 393 -11.47 49.04 6.93
C PHE A 393 -10.23 49.87 6.60
N THR A 394 -9.07 49.23 6.45
CA THR A 394 -7.81 49.87 6.07
C THR A 394 -7.49 49.67 4.59
N VAL A 395 -8.41 50.12 3.73
CA VAL A 395 -8.28 49.90 2.28
C VAL A 395 -6.97 50.46 1.72
N PRO A 396 -6.28 49.74 0.82
CA PRO A 396 -5.05 50.19 0.20
C PRO A 396 -5.27 51.53 -0.53
N GLY A 397 -4.49 52.55 -0.18
CA GLY A 397 -4.60 53.89 -0.74
C GLY A 397 -5.49 54.86 0.03
N GLY A 398 -6.28 54.39 1.01
CA GLY A 398 -7.15 55.23 1.83
C GLY A 398 -8.42 55.73 1.11
N ASN A 399 -9.14 56.59 1.82
CA ASN A 399 -10.42 57.16 1.38
C ASN A 399 -10.26 58.65 1.06
N PHE A 400 -11.10 59.18 0.16
CA PHE A 400 -11.19 60.63 -0.03
C PHE A 400 -11.74 61.27 1.26
N SER A 401 -10.91 62.11 1.90
CA SER A 401 -11.23 62.85 3.12
C SER A 401 -11.41 64.36 2.90
N ASP A 402 -11.16 64.85 1.68
CA ASP A 402 -11.10 66.28 1.41
C ASP A 402 -12.50 66.93 1.44
N ASN A 403 -12.58 68.16 1.97
CA ASN A 403 -13.85 68.84 2.28
C ASN A 403 -14.56 69.46 1.06
N SER A 404 -14.06 69.20 -0.15
CA SER A 404 -14.49 69.87 -1.39
C SER A 404 -15.71 69.22 -2.06
N ASP A 405 -15.97 67.93 -1.87
CA ASP A 405 -17.14 67.20 -2.40
C ASP A 405 -17.73 66.27 -1.33
N ILE A 406 -18.92 66.59 -0.80
CA ILE A 406 -19.63 65.77 0.21
C ILE A 406 -19.95 64.37 -0.34
N ASP A 407 -20.26 64.27 -1.64
CA ASP A 407 -20.66 63.03 -2.30
C ASP A 407 -19.51 62.02 -2.48
N LYS A 408 -18.25 62.45 -2.33
CA LYS A 408 -17.06 61.60 -2.50
C LYS A 408 -16.41 61.19 -1.18
N ARG A 409 -16.87 61.74 -0.05
CA ARG A 409 -16.31 61.47 1.27
C ARG A 409 -16.50 60.00 1.64
N GLY A 410 -15.40 59.31 1.97
CA GLY A 410 -15.42 57.89 2.34
C GLY A 410 -15.33 56.89 1.19
N ILE A 411 -15.28 57.36 -0.07
CA ILE A 411 -15.05 56.50 -1.24
C ILE A 411 -13.55 56.13 -1.33
N PRO A 412 -13.19 54.85 -1.59
CA PRO A 412 -11.80 54.45 -1.79
C PRO A 412 -11.16 55.11 -3.01
N ILE A 413 -9.93 55.62 -2.87
CA ILE A 413 -9.23 56.38 -3.93
C ILE A 413 -9.00 55.55 -5.21
N PHE A 414 -8.85 54.24 -5.07
CA PHE A 414 -8.60 53.34 -6.19
C PHE A 414 -9.83 52.57 -6.67
N LEU A 415 -11.05 52.97 -6.30
CA LEU A 415 -12.29 52.24 -6.61
C LEU A 415 -12.42 51.88 -8.10
N HIS A 416 -11.98 52.76 -9.01
CA HIS A 416 -12.08 52.57 -10.46
C HIS A 416 -10.98 51.70 -11.08
N LYS A 417 -9.97 51.25 -10.30
CA LYS A 417 -8.93 50.35 -10.80
C LYS A 417 -9.38 48.89 -10.70
N THR A 418 -9.15 48.12 -11.76
CA THR A 418 -9.44 46.67 -11.79
C THR A 418 -8.78 45.91 -10.63
N ALA A 419 -7.55 46.28 -10.25
CA ALA A 419 -6.85 45.70 -9.11
C ALA A 419 -7.58 45.91 -7.77
N PHE A 420 -8.27 47.04 -7.59
CA PHE A 420 -9.06 47.31 -6.38
C PHE A 420 -10.33 46.45 -6.32
N THR A 421 -11.00 46.25 -7.46
CA THR A 421 -12.15 45.33 -7.55
C THR A 421 -11.73 43.89 -7.24
N VAL A 422 -10.58 43.45 -7.77
CA VAL A 422 -10.03 42.12 -7.44
C VAL A 422 -9.70 42.02 -5.95
N PHE A 423 -9.08 43.05 -5.36
CA PHE A 423 -8.78 43.09 -3.93
C PHE A 423 -10.04 42.93 -3.06
N ILE A 424 -11.09 43.73 -3.28
CA ILE A 424 -12.26 43.71 -2.40
C ILE A 424 -13.04 42.39 -2.51
N VAL A 425 -13.16 41.83 -3.71
CA VAL A 425 -13.85 40.55 -3.95
C VAL A 425 -13.04 39.40 -3.34
N ALA A 426 -11.73 39.36 -3.56
CA ALA A 426 -10.86 38.33 -2.98
C ALA A 426 -10.81 38.43 -1.45
N ASN A 427 -10.79 39.65 -0.90
CA ASN A 427 -10.81 39.83 0.55
C ASN A 427 -12.14 39.39 1.18
N ALA A 428 -13.28 39.67 0.53
CA ALA A 428 -14.58 39.19 0.98
C ALA A 428 -14.68 37.66 0.93
N MET A 429 -14.23 37.03 -0.17
CA MET A 429 -14.19 35.57 -0.29
C MET A 429 -13.29 34.94 0.78
N ALA A 430 -12.13 35.54 1.06
CA ALA A 430 -11.24 35.10 2.13
C ALA A 430 -11.96 35.15 3.49
N LEU A 431 -12.59 36.28 3.80
CA LEU A 431 -13.29 36.50 5.07
C LEU A 431 -14.44 35.51 5.28
N PHE A 432 -15.37 35.40 4.33
CA PHE A 432 -16.52 34.50 4.48
C PHE A 432 -16.10 33.04 4.55
N SER A 433 -15.18 32.60 3.68
CA SER A 433 -14.67 31.23 3.69
C SER A 433 -13.92 30.92 4.99
N SER A 434 -13.18 31.88 5.54
CA SER A 434 -12.47 31.70 6.81
C SER A 434 -13.41 31.64 8.01
N ILE A 435 -14.49 32.43 8.03
CA ILE A 435 -15.53 32.35 9.08
C ILE A 435 -16.22 30.98 9.02
N SER A 436 -16.55 30.47 7.83
CA SER A 436 -17.11 29.12 7.67
C SER A 436 -16.16 28.04 8.19
N SER A 437 -14.88 28.11 7.83
CA SER A 437 -13.83 27.21 8.34
C SER A 437 -13.73 27.26 9.87
N LEU A 438 -13.71 28.47 10.44
CA LEU A 438 -13.63 28.71 11.88
C LEU A 438 -14.81 28.05 12.62
N LEU A 439 -16.04 28.24 12.13
CA LEU A 439 -17.24 27.65 12.74
C LEU A 439 -17.22 26.11 12.65
N LEU A 440 -16.78 25.55 11.53
CA LEU A 440 -16.68 24.10 11.36
C LEU A 440 -15.60 23.49 12.28
N PHE A 441 -14.43 24.13 12.42
CA PHE A 441 -13.40 23.68 13.35
C PHE A 441 -13.81 23.84 14.82
N MET A 442 -14.47 24.93 15.19
CA MET A 442 -15.04 25.08 16.54
C MET A 442 -16.08 23.98 16.83
N GLY A 443 -16.94 23.66 15.85
CA GLY A 443 -17.91 22.58 15.97
C GLY A 443 -17.28 21.18 16.17
N LEU A 444 -16.07 20.95 15.66
CA LEU A 444 -15.29 19.72 15.87
C LEU A 444 -14.62 19.66 17.25
N GLN A 445 -14.32 20.81 17.87
CA GLN A 445 -13.76 20.86 19.23
C GLN A 445 -14.83 20.61 20.29
N THR A 446 -16.02 21.16 20.10
CA THR A 446 -17.14 21.06 21.05
C THR A 446 -17.84 19.70 21.02
N SER A 447 -17.54 18.86 20.03
CA SER A 447 -18.23 17.59 19.87
C SER A 447 -17.70 16.49 20.77
N GLN A 448 -18.62 15.71 21.33
CA GLN A 448 -18.34 14.48 22.06
C GLN A 448 -18.42 13.29 21.10
N PHE A 449 -17.44 12.38 21.17
CA PHE A 449 -17.30 11.20 20.31
C PHE A 449 -18.12 10.00 20.84
N GLU A 450 -19.36 10.24 21.30
CA GLU A 450 -20.15 9.19 21.97
C GLU A 450 -21.00 8.35 20.99
N ASP A 451 -21.47 8.92 19.88
CA ASP A 451 -22.35 8.21 18.93
C ASP A 451 -21.60 7.66 17.70
N HIS A 452 -21.86 6.41 17.32
CA HIS A 452 -21.35 5.79 16.08
C HIS A 452 -21.72 6.59 14.82
N ASP A 453 -22.93 7.14 14.79
CA ASP A 453 -23.36 8.00 13.69
C ASP A 453 -22.57 9.31 13.65
N TYR A 454 -22.15 9.80 14.82
CA TYR A 454 -21.32 11.00 14.93
C TYR A 454 -19.92 10.78 14.32
N LEU A 455 -19.31 9.60 14.55
CA LEU A 455 -18.03 9.21 13.93
C LEU A 455 -18.05 9.27 12.41
N ARG A 456 -19.22 9.04 11.79
CA ARG A 456 -19.38 9.13 10.33
C ARG A 456 -19.40 10.58 9.80
N PHE A 457 -19.88 11.52 10.60
CA PHE A 457 -19.98 12.94 10.20
C PHE A 457 -18.67 13.71 10.41
N ILE A 458 -17.84 13.30 11.36
CA ILE A 458 -16.58 13.98 11.70
C ILE A 458 -15.64 14.13 10.48
N PRO A 459 -15.30 13.07 9.72
CA PRO A 459 -14.40 13.21 8.57
C PRO A 459 -14.94 14.16 7.49
N LYS A 460 -16.26 14.15 7.26
CA LYS A 460 -16.91 15.05 6.29
C LYS A 460 -16.82 16.51 6.74
N ARG A 461 -17.10 16.79 8.01
CA ARG A 461 -16.95 18.14 8.58
C ARG A 461 -15.50 18.60 8.50
N LEU A 462 -14.56 17.74 8.86
CA LEU A 462 -13.12 18.04 8.78
C LEU A 462 -12.68 18.36 7.35
N ILE A 463 -13.14 17.59 6.36
CA ILE A 463 -12.88 17.87 4.94
C ILE A 463 -13.47 19.23 4.52
N MET A 464 -14.72 19.53 4.91
CA MET A 464 -15.34 20.84 4.63
C MET A 464 -14.60 22.00 5.30
N SER A 465 -14.04 21.81 6.50
CA SER A 465 -13.20 22.81 7.16
C SER A 465 -11.92 23.06 6.37
N PHE A 466 -11.23 22.00 5.95
CA PHE A 466 -10.00 22.15 5.17
C PHE A 466 -10.23 22.76 3.78
N THR A 467 -11.31 22.42 3.08
CA THR A 467 -11.63 23.03 1.77
C THR A 467 -11.86 24.52 1.91
N THR A 468 -12.70 24.93 2.86
CA THR A 468 -12.98 26.35 3.12
C THR A 468 -11.75 27.11 3.61
N LEU A 469 -10.86 26.47 4.36
CA LEU A 469 -9.57 27.04 4.75
C LEU A 469 -8.64 27.25 3.54
N PHE A 470 -8.50 26.28 2.64
CA PHE A 470 -7.66 26.43 1.44
C PHE A 470 -8.17 27.55 0.52
N ILE A 471 -9.49 27.62 0.31
CA ILE A 471 -10.13 28.71 -0.45
C ILE A 471 -9.79 30.07 0.19
N SER A 472 -9.88 30.16 1.52
CA SER A 472 -9.55 31.37 2.27
C SER A 472 -8.09 31.81 2.07
N ILE A 473 -7.14 30.88 2.20
CA ILE A 473 -5.70 31.15 2.03
C ILE A 473 -5.38 31.62 0.60
N ILE A 474 -5.92 30.94 -0.42
CA ILE A 474 -5.72 31.32 -1.82
C ILE A 474 -6.29 32.71 -2.08
N SER A 475 -7.51 32.97 -1.60
CA SER A 475 -8.18 34.25 -1.77
C SER A 475 -7.45 35.40 -1.06
N LEU A 476 -6.91 35.15 0.14
CA LEU A 476 -6.09 36.13 0.87
C LEU A 476 -4.79 36.44 0.11
N MET A 477 -4.14 35.44 -0.49
CA MET A 477 -2.95 35.65 -1.31
C MET A 477 -3.25 36.49 -2.55
N VAL A 478 -4.40 36.25 -3.21
CA VAL A 478 -4.86 37.09 -4.34
C VAL A 478 -5.09 38.54 -3.90
N ALA A 479 -5.72 38.76 -2.74
CA ALA A 479 -5.93 40.09 -2.18
C ALA A 479 -4.60 40.79 -1.86
N PHE A 480 -3.62 40.06 -1.32
CA PHE A 480 -2.28 40.58 -1.05
C PHE A 480 -1.54 41.00 -2.33
N CYS A 481 -1.56 40.15 -3.37
CA CYS A 481 -0.98 40.48 -4.68
C CYS A 481 -1.63 41.72 -5.32
N ALA A 482 -2.96 41.82 -5.24
CA ALA A 482 -3.70 43.00 -5.71
C ALA A 482 -3.29 44.27 -4.94
N THR A 483 -3.13 44.16 -3.61
CA THR A 483 -2.67 45.25 -2.75
C THR A 483 -1.27 45.74 -3.13
N LEU A 484 -0.31 44.83 -3.33
CA LEU A 484 1.05 45.19 -3.78
C LEU A 484 1.03 45.92 -5.12
N HIS A 485 0.16 45.49 -6.05
CA HIS A 485 0.02 46.14 -7.35
C HIS A 485 -0.60 47.55 -7.23
N ILE A 486 -1.56 47.75 -6.32
CA ILE A 486 -2.16 49.07 -6.06
C ILE A 486 -1.13 50.06 -5.49
N ILE A 487 -0.35 49.62 -4.50
CA ILE A 487 0.57 50.50 -3.76
C ILE A 487 1.84 50.79 -4.57
N LEU A 488 2.49 49.75 -5.12
CA LEU A 488 3.80 49.88 -5.76
C LEU A 488 3.73 49.97 -7.29
N GLY A 489 2.62 49.55 -7.92
CA GLY A 489 2.54 49.41 -9.37
C GLY A 489 2.69 50.71 -10.17
N SER A 490 2.47 51.87 -9.55
CA SER A 490 2.69 53.18 -10.18
C SER A 490 4.17 53.62 -10.20
N ARG A 491 4.99 53.09 -9.28
CA ARG A 491 6.40 53.48 -9.08
C ARG A 491 7.36 52.47 -9.68
N PHE A 492 7.10 51.17 -9.47
CA PHE A 492 7.96 50.08 -9.92
C PHE A 492 7.08 48.93 -10.43
N THR A 493 7.19 48.58 -11.70
CA THR A 493 6.36 47.53 -12.33
C THR A 493 6.87 46.11 -12.05
N TRP A 494 8.18 45.93 -11.87
CA TRP A 494 8.82 44.63 -11.62
C TRP A 494 8.76 44.18 -10.14
N LEU A 495 8.80 45.15 -9.23
CA LEU A 495 8.92 44.90 -7.79
C LEU A 495 7.68 44.24 -7.15
N PRO A 496 6.43 44.63 -7.48
CA PRO A 496 5.22 43.94 -7.00
C PRO A 496 5.20 42.47 -7.43
N THR A 497 5.55 42.18 -8.69
CA THR A 497 5.56 40.82 -9.22
C THR A 497 6.59 39.95 -8.51
N LEU A 498 7.78 40.48 -8.24
CA LEU A 498 8.81 39.77 -7.48
C LEU A 498 8.36 39.46 -6.04
N LEU A 499 7.78 40.45 -5.36
CA LEU A 499 7.26 40.30 -3.99
C LEU A 499 6.09 39.32 -3.92
N SER A 500 5.19 39.33 -4.90
CA SER A 500 4.08 38.37 -5.01
C SER A 500 4.58 36.94 -5.19
N ILE A 501 5.60 36.71 -6.03
CA ILE A 501 6.20 35.39 -6.21
C ILE A 501 6.84 34.93 -4.89
N ALA A 502 7.64 35.79 -4.26
CA ALA A 502 8.30 35.46 -3.00
C ALA A 502 7.30 35.13 -1.88
N ALA A 503 6.22 35.90 -1.74
CA ALA A 503 5.17 35.66 -0.74
C ALA A 503 4.34 34.40 -1.02
N SER A 504 4.23 33.99 -2.29
CA SER A 504 3.47 32.79 -2.69
C SER A 504 4.21 31.49 -2.37
N VAL A 505 5.55 31.50 -2.31
CA VAL A 505 6.36 30.27 -2.09
C VAL A 505 6.04 29.59 -0.75
N PRO A 506 6.06 30.26 0.42
CA PRO A 506 5.74 29.61 1.69
C PRO A 506 4.31 29.06 1.74
N VAL A 507 3.35 29.77 1.13
CA VAL A 507 1.95 29.35 1.08
C VAL A 507 1.77 28.14 0.16
N GLY A 508 2.43 28.12 -1.00
CA GLY A 508 2.45 26.96 -1.89
C GLY A 508 3.04 25.72 -1.22
N LEU A 509 4.14 25.88 -0.47
CA LEU A 509 4.75 24.80 0.30
C LEU A 509 3.82 24.29 1.41
N PHE A 510 3.13 25.18 2.12
CA PHE A 510 2.14 24.81 3.12
C PHE A 510 0.98 24.02 2.52
N ILE A 511 0.40 24.50 1.41
CA ILE A 511 -0.67 23.80 0.70
C ILE A 511 -0.19 22.42 0.26
N TRP A 512 0.98 22.33 -0.37
CA TRP A 512 1.55 21.04 -0.82
C TRP A 512 1.72 20.03 0.33
N SER A 513 2.25 20.49 1.46
CA SER A 513 2.44 19.66 2.66
C SER A 513 1.11 19.09 3.19
N GLN A 514 0.07 19.93 3.27
CA GLN A 514 -1.25 19.53 3.77
C GLN A 514 -2.11 18.79 2.72
N LEU A 515 -1.82 18.99 1.43
CA LEU A 515 -2.59 18.42 0.33
C LEU A 515 -2.52 16.89 0.32
N SER A 516 -1.37 16.30 0.62
CA SER A 516 -1.22 14.84 0.73
C SER A 516 -2.18 14.24 1.76
N LEU A 517 -2.29 14.88 2.92
CA LEU A 517 -3.19 14.46 3.98
C LEU A 517 -4.66 14.70 3.58
N PHE A 518 -4.97 15.85 2.99
CA PHE A 518 -6.30 16.17 2.47
C PHE A 518 -6.79 15.17 1.42
N VAL A 519 -5.95 14.85 0.43
CA VAL A 519 -6.28 13.87 -0.61
C VAL A 519 -6.54 12.50 -0.01
N LYS A 520 -5.72 12.04 0.95
CA LYS A 520 -5.96 10.78 1.67
C LYS A 520 -7.31 10.79 2.40
N MET A 521 -7.68 11.89 3.05
CA MET A 521 -8.98 12.01 3.72
C MET A 521 -10.16 11.96 2.73
N VAL A 522 -10.05 12.69 1.62
CA VAL A 522 -11.08 12.71 0.56
C VAL A 522 -11.22 11.33 -0.08
N VAL A 523 -10.12 10.67 -0.42
CA VAL A 523 -10.14 9.32 -1.00
C VAL A 523 -10.70 8.30 -0.01
N SER A 524 -10.36 8.38 1.28
CA SER A 524 -10.93 7.48 2.29
C SER A 524 -12.44 7.69 2.48
N THR A 525 -12.89 8.95 2.44
CA THR A 525 -14.29 9.32 2.73
C THR A 525 -15.23 9.24 1.52
N TYR A 526 -14.75 9.69 0.36
CA TYR A 526 -15.51 9.85 -0.89
C TYR A 526 -14.92 9.06 -2.06
N GLY A 527 -13.77 8.41 -1.90
CA GLY A 527 -13.23 7.53 -2.92
C GLY A 527 -14.18 6.37 -3.19
N ARG A 528 -13.78 5.46 -4.10
CA ARG A 528 -14.61 4.32 -4.48
C ARG A 528 -15.14 3.67 -3.20
N SER A 529 -16.48 3.61 -3.10
CA SER A 529 -17.17 2.75 -2.16
C SER A 529 -16.41 1.43 -2.15
N ILE A 530 -16.03 0.96 -0.96
CA ILE A 530 -15.40 -0.35 -0.73
C ILE A 530 -16.14 -1.44 -1.54
N PHE A 531 -17.43 -1.23 -1.75
CA PHE A 531 -18.35 -2.13 -2.44
C PHE A 531 -18.71 -1.56 -3.82
N ARG A 532 -18.31 -2.27 -4.88
CA ARG A 532 -18.87 -2.07 -6.21
C ARG A 532 -20.34 -2.51 -6.14
N LYS A 533 -21.28 -1.57 -6.05
CA LYS A 533 -22.64 -1.85 -6.53
C LYS A 533 -22.48 -2.11 -8.02
N GLY A 534 -22.63 -3.36 -8.44
CA GLY A 534 -22.38 -3.80 -9.81
C GLY A 534 -23.06 -2.86 -10.79
N GLN A 535 -22.27 -2.27 -11.69
CA GLN A 535 -22.82 -1.86 -12.97
C GLN A 535 -23.06 -3.16 -13.74
N HIS A 536 -24.33 -3.32 -14.12
CA HIS A 536 -24.92 -4.47 -14.80
C HIS A 536 -24.14 -4.96 -16.01
#